data_AF-A0AAV7RG51-F1
#
_entry.id   AF-A0AAV7RG51-F1
#
_cell.length_a   1.000
_cell.length_b   1.000
_cell.length_c   1.000
_cell.angle_alpha   90.00
_cell.angle_beta   90.00
_cell.angle_gamma   90.00
#
_symmetry.space_group_name_H-M   'P 1'
#
loop_
_entity.id
_entity.type
_entity.pdbx_description
1 polymer ?
#
loop_
_entity_poly.entity_id
_entity_poly.type
_entity_poly.pdbx_seq_one_letter_code
_entity_poly.pdbx_strand_id
1 'polypeptide(L)'
;MDDISVFFTDGRPIKELEKTCIEIGKASGAKINSAKSETILISHWTPTNDPLPFPIKQDFLKILGVWFGREGAAEKSWEERLAKTKQKLGLWSLQKLMIEGKSLVLRNKTLPVLQYVTQVWPVQP
;
A
#
# COMPACT_ATOMS: atom_id res chain seq x y z
N MET A 1 3.57 -14.38 -5.39
CA MET A 1 3.19 -13.00 -5.02
C MET A 1 1.70 -13.05 -4.90
N ASP A 2 1.19 -12.78 -3.70
CA ASP A 2 -0.17 -13.19 -3.34
C ASP A 2 -1.11 -11.98 -3.22
N ASP A 3 -0.54 -10.76 -3.19
CA ASP A 3 -1.28 -9.51 -3.17
C ASP A 3 -1.70 -9.14 -4.60
N ILE A 4 -3.02 -9.06 -4.81
CA ILE A 4 -3.64 -8.64 -6.07
C ILE A 4 -4.51 -7.42 -5.77
N SER A 5 -4.33 -6.35 -6.54
CA SER A 5 -5.20 -5.17 -6.51
C SER A 5 -5.91 -5.06 -7.84
N VAL A 6 -7.24 -5.01 -7.81
CA VAL A 6 -8.08 -4.91 -9.01
C VAL A 6 -8.82 -3.58 -8.99
N PHE A 7 -8.81 -2.88 -10.11
CA PHE A 7 -9.47 -1.60 -10.29
C PHE A 7 -10.71 -1.79 -11.16
N PHE A 8 -11.82 -1.21 -10.73
CA PHE A 8 -13.08 -1.29 -11.43
C PHE A 8 -13.61 0.12 -11.70
N THR A 9 -14.21 0.29 -12.88
CA THR A 9 -14.96 1.49 -13.25
C THR A 9 -16.48 1.26 -13.15
N ASP A 10 -16.91 0.06 -12.76
CA ASP A 10 -18.30 -0.37 -12.63
C ASP A 10 -18.43 -1.39 -11.50
N GLY A 11 -19.57 -1.45 -10.81
CA GLY A 11 -19.88 -2.48 -9.81
C GLY A 11 -20.25 -3.83 -10.43
N ARG A 12 -20.73 -3.86 -11.68
CA ARG A 12 -21.14 -5.11 -12.36
C ARG A 12 -20.06 -6.22 -12.40
N PRO A 13 -18.77 -5.93 -12.68
CA PRO A 13 -17.72 -6.95 -12.76
C PRO A 13 -17.29 -7.54 -11.41
N ILE A 14 -17.71 -6.94 -10.28
CA ILE A 14 -17.22 -7.34 -8.95
C ILE A 14 -17.72 -8.73 -8.56
N LYS A 15 -18.99 -9.04 -8.88
CA LYS A 15 -19.57 -10.38 -8.66
C LYS A 15 -18.89 -11.45 -9.52
N GLU A 16 -18.48 -11.10 -10.74
CA GLU A 16 -17.76 -12.02 -11.62
C GLU A 16 -16.31 -12.25 -11.15
N LEU A 17 -15.65 -11.23 -10.58
CA LEU A 17 -14.35 -11.40 -9.93
C LEU A 17 -14.45 -12.41 -8.79
N GLU A 18 -15.45 -12.27 -7.92
CA GLU A 18 -15.63 -13.20 -6.79
C GLU A 18 -15.78 -14.65 -7.25
N LYS A 19 -16.63 -14.90 -8.26
CA LYS A 19 -16.80 -16.22 -8.86
C LYS A 19 -15.47 -16.75 -9.42
N THR A 20 -14.76 -15.93 -10.18
CA THR A 20 -13.48 -16.29 -10.80
C THR A 20 -12.46 -16.68 -9.73
N CYS A 21 -12.37 -15.92 -8.65
CA CYS A 21 -11.46 -16.24 -7.54
C CYS A 21 -11.84 -17.55 -6.83
N ILE A 22 -13.13 -17.85 -6.69
CA ILE A 22 -13.59 -19.13 -6.13
C ILE A 22 -13.22 -20.29 -7.05
N GLU A 23 -13.39 -20.15 -8.36
CA GLU A 23 -13.03 -21.18 -9.35
C GLU A 23 -11.53 -21.43 -9.40
N ILE A 24 -10.72 -20.37 -9.45
CA ILE A 24 -9.26 -20.46 -9.34
C ILE A 24 -8.88 -21.11 -8.01
N GLY A 25 -9.55 -20.75 -6.91
CA GLY A 25 -9.31 -21.35 -5.60
C GLY A 25 -9.59 -22.86 -5.58
N LYS A 26 -10.66 -23.31 -6.25
CA LYS A 26 -10.98 -24.75 -6.39
C LYS A 26 -9.91 -25.49 -7.21
N ALA A 27 -9.43 -24.89 -8.30
CA ALA A 27 -8.44 -25.51 -9.18
C ALA A 27 -7.02 -25.53 -8.57
N SER A 28 -6.65 -24.48 -7.85
CA SER A 28 -5.30 -24.30 -7.30
C SER A 28 -5.15 -24.73 -5.84
N GLY A 29 -6.26 -24.89 -5.10
CA GLY A 29 -6.26 -25.04 -3.64
C GLY A 29 -6.03 -23.73 -2.87
N ALA A 30 -5.87 -22.59 -3.55
CA ALA A 30 -5.71 -21.29 -2.92
C ALA A 30 -7.03 -20.75 -2.35
N LYS A 31 -6.95 -19.93 -1.30
CA LYS A 31 -8.13 -19.29 -0.69
C LYS A 31 -7.89 -17.80 -0.50
N ILE A 32 -8.90 -16.99 -0.86
CA ILE A 32 -8.88 -15.55 -0.58
C ILE A 32 -8.89 -15.33 0.93
N ASN A 33 -8.03 -14.44 1.39
CA ASN A 33 -8.03 -13.99 2.77
C ASN A 33 -8.99 -12.81 2.96
N SER A 34 -10.28 -13.10 3.14
CA SER A 34 -11.32 -12.06 3.30
C SER A 34 -11.09 -11.13 4.49
N ALA A 35 -10.29 -11.52 5.49
CA ALA A 35 -9.93 -10.66 6.62
C ALA A 35 -8.87 -9.61 6.26
N LYS A 36 -8.10 -9.83 5.19
CA LYS A 36 -7.08 -8.91 4.67
C LYS A 36 -7.49 -8.22 3.38
N SER A 37 -8.43 -8.79 2.64
CA SER A 37 -9.00 -8.20 1.43
C SER A 37 -9.92 -7.04 1.80
N GLU A 38 -9.65 -5.87 1.25
CA GLU A 38 -10.35 -4.63 1.55
C GLU A 38 -10.74 -3.94 0.24
N THR A 39 -11.75 -3.08 0.27
CA THR A 39 -12.17 -2.26 -0.87
C THR A 39 -12.18 -0.79 -0.47
N ILE A 40 -11.83 0.10 -1.40
CA ILE A 40 -11.97 1.55 -1.22
C ILE A 40 -12.74 2.11 -2.41
N LEU A 41 -13.63 3.05 -2.14
CA LEU A 41 -14.32 3.81 -3.17
C LEU A 41 -13.51 5.08 -3.46
N ILE A 42 -13.13 5.27 -4.72
CA ILE A 42 -12.34 6.42 -5.15
C ILE A 42 -13.28 7.48 -5.73
N SER A 43 -13.08 8.75 -5.37
CA SER A 43 -13.89 9.88 -5.85
C SER A 43 -15.36 9.81 -5.42
N HIS A 44 -16.29 10.25 -6.27
CA HIS A 44 -17.73 10.37 -6.01
C HIS A 44 -18.48 9.04 -6.16
N TRP A 45 -17.77 7.91 -6.10
CA TRP A 45 -18.40 6.60 -6.12
C TRP A 45 -19.24 6.42 -4.86
N THR A 46 -20.55 6.31 -5.05
CA THR A 46 -21.46 5.90 -3.99
C THR A 46 -21.44 4.37 -3.90
N PRO A 47 -21.53 3.80 -2.69
CA PRO A 47 -21.76 2.37 -2.56
C PRO A 47 -23.00 2.02 -3.37
N THR A 48 -22.85 1.10 -4.30
CA THR A 48 -23.99 0.54 -5.04
C THR A 48 -24.91 -0.14 -4.03
N ASN A 49 -26.20 -0.24 -4.32
CA ASN A 49 -27.15 -1.00 -3.48
C ASN A 49 -26.78 -2.50 -3.37
N ASP A 50 -25.87 -2.97 -4.22
CA ASP A 50 -25.31 -4.31 -4.16
C ASP A 50 -24.19 -4.40 -3.10
N PRO A 51 -24.23 -5.40 -2.20
CA PRO A 51 -23.16 -5.61 -1.25
C PRO A 51 -21.86 -5.98 -1.98
N LEU A 52 -20.78 -5.26 -1.66
CA LEU A 52 -19.44 -5.60 -2.11
C LEU A 52 -18.91 -6.82 -1.32
N PRO A 53 -18.08 -7.68 -1.94
CA PRO A 53 -17.61 -8.93 -1.32
C PRO A 53 -16.60 -8.70 -0.18
N PHE A 54 -16.03 -7.50 -0.08
CA PHE A 54 -15.03 -7.14 0.92
C PHE A 54 -15.44 -5.85 1.66
N PRO A 55 -15.00 -5.68 2.92
CA PRO A 55 -15.30 -4.49 3.70
C PRO A 55 -14.77 -3.22 3.02
N ILE A 56 -15.60 -2.17 3.04
CA ILE A 56 -15.27 -0.86 2.48
C ILE A 56 -14.51 -0.04 3.52
N LYS A 57 -13.28 0.38 3.19
CA LYS A 57 -12.54 1.41 3.91
C LYS A 57 -12.96 2.79 3.40
N GLN A 58 -13.19 3.70 4.34
CA GLN A 58 -13.66 5.05 4.01
C GLN A 58 -12.53 5.98 3.54
N ASP A 59 -11.34 5.87 4.14
CA ASP A 59 -10.31 6.89 3.94
C ASP A 59 -9.14 6.42 3.08
N PHE A 60 -8.48 5.32 3.49
CA PHE A 60 -7.23 4.88 2.90
C PHE A 60 -7.12 3.36 2.78
N LEU A 61 -6.46 2.92 1.70
CA LEU A 61 -6.03 1.56 1.46
C LEU A 61 -4.51 1.54 1.28
N LYS A 62 -3.84 0.49 1.75
CA LYS A 62 -2.39 0.35 1.61
C LYS A 62 -2.05 -0.67 0.55
N ILE A 63 -1.38 -0.23 -0.51
CA ILE A 63 -0.95 -1.09 -1.63
C ILE A 63 0.58 -1.05 -1.67
N LEU A 64 1.23 -2.21 -1.57
CA LEU A 64 2.69 -2.37 -1.59
C LEU A 64 3.45 -1.40 -0.66
N GLY A 65 2.87 -1.13 0.51
CA GLY A 65 3.48 -0.25 1.51
C GLY A 65 3.32 1.26 1.27
N VAL A 66 2.47 1.67 0.34
CA VAL A 66 2.07 3.07 0.08
C VAL A 66 0.57 3.22 0.30
N TRP A 67 0.14 4.32 0.92
CA TRP A 67 -1.27 4.62 1.15
C TRP A 67 -1.86 5.34 -0.06
N PHE A 68 -3.09 4.94 -0.41
CA PHE A 68 -3.92 5.49 -1.48
C PHE A 68 -5.33 5.76 -0.92
N GLY A 69 -6.06 6.70 -1.52
CA GLY A 69 -7.43 6.99 -1.12
C GLY A 69 -7.74 8.47 -1.18
N ARG A 70 -8.44 8.97 -0.15
CA ARG A 70 -8.83 10.37 -0.02
C ARG A 70 -7.62 11.29 0.19
N GLU A 71 -7.90 12.59 0.31
CA GLU A 71 -6.90 13.60 0.66
C GLU A 71 -6.12 13.19 1.94
N GLY A 72 -4.81 13.43 1.95
CA GLY A 72 -3.91 13.02 3.04
C GLY A 72 -3.22 11.65 2.85
N ALA A 73 -3.54 10.88 1.79
CA ALA A 73 -2.87 9.60 1.54
C ALA A 73 -1.36 9.74 1.28
N ALA A 74 -0.96 10.82 0.61
CA ALA A 74 0.44 11.17 0.36
C ALA A 74 1.18 11.49 1.67
N GLU A 75 0.63 12.38 2.50
CA GLU A 75 1.18 12.76 3.80
C GLU A 75 1.34 11.53 4.70
N LYS A 76 0.29 10.72 4.84
CA LYS A 76 0.32 9.49 5.63
C LYS A 76 1.40 8.51 5.14
N SER A 77 1.59 8.40 3.83
CA SER A 77 2.66 7.59 3.23
C SER A 77 4.05 8.11 3.60
N TRP A 78 4.23 9.43 3.53
CA TRP A 78 5.48 10.09 3.89
C TRP A 78 5.78 10.00 5.38
N GLU A 79 4.81 10.27 6.26
CA GLU A 79 4.97 10.18 7.71
C GLU A 79 5.41 8.77 8.14
N GLU A 80 4.72 7.73 7.68
CA GLU A 80 5.06 6.35 8.04
C GLU A 80 6.46 5.97 7.51
N ARG A 81 6.80 6.41 6.30
CA ARG A 81 8.10 6.13 5.68
C ARG A 81 9.23 6.86 6.40
N LEU A 82 9.02 8.12 6.76
CA LEU A 82 9.97 8.95 7.49
C LEU A 82 10.17 8.42 8.90
N ALA A 83 9.11 8.01 9.60
CA ALA A 83 9.20 7.40 10.93
C ALA A 83 10.07 6.13 10.92
N LYS A 84 9.82 5.21 9.98
CA LYS A 84 10.63 3.99 9.81
C LYS A 84 12.08 4.30 9.43
N THR A 85 12.29 5.32 8.61
CA THR A 85 13.64 5.75 8.19
C THR A 85 14.41 6.36 9.35
N LYS A 86 13.78 7.23 10.15
CA LYS A 86 14.34 7.80 11.38
C LYS A 86 14.72 6.72 12.38
N GLN A 87 13.84 5.72 12.59
CA GLN A 87 14.14 4.59 13.47
C GLN A 87 15.39 3.82 12.99
N LYS A 88 15.46 3.48 11.70
CA LYS A 88 16.62 2.79 11.13
C LYS A 88 17.90 3.62 11.25
N LEU A 89 17.84 4.92 10.94
CA LEU A 89 18.98 5.83 11.09
C LEU A 89 19.42 5.97 12.55
N GLY A 90 18.46 5.98 13.48
CA GLY A 90 18.74 5.93 14.92
C GLY A 90 19.60 4.72 15.28
N LEU A 91 19.26 3.52 14.79
CA LEU A 91 20.07 2.32 15.02
C LEU A 91 21.48 2.44 14.43
N TRP A 92 21.64 3.02 13.23
CA TRP A 92 22.96 3.26 12.64
C TRP A 92 23.76 4.34 13.37
N SER A 93 23.08 5.32 13.99
CA SER A 93 23.73 6.37 14.76
C SER A 93 24.37 5.87 16.06
N LEU A 94 23.89 4.74 16.60
CA LEU A 94 24.51 4.05 17.74
C LEU A 94 25.88 3.44 17.37
N GLN A 95 26.12 3.20 16.08
CA GLN A 95 27.41 2.73 15.61
C GLN A 95 28.34 3.93 15.41
N LYS A 96 29.58 3.84 15.91
CA LYS A 96 30.61 4.87 15.74
C LYS A 96 31.17 4.87 14.31
N LEU A 97 30.32 5.26 13.34
CA LEU A 97 30.68 5.31 11.93
C LEU A 97 31.50 6.56 11.61
N MET A 98 32.55 6.39 10.81
CA MET A 98 33.24 7.49 10.14
C MET A 98 32.33 8.14 9.08
N ILE A 99 32.72 9.33 8.60
CA ILE A 99 31.94 10.10 7.61
C ILE A 99 31.62 9.25 6.37
N GLU A 100 32.58 8.48 5.87
CA GLU A 100 32.40 7.58 4.74
C GLU A 100 31.32 6.52 5.00
N GLY A 101 31.33 5.91 6.20
CA GLY A 101 30.32 4.95 6.61
C GLY A 101 28.92 5.57 6.71
N LYS A 102 28.81 6.80 7.26
CA LYS A 102 27.54 7.54 7.30
C LYS A 102 27.02 7.84 5.90
N SER A 103 27.89 8.27 4.99
CA SER A 103 27.55 8.51 3.58
C SER A 103 27.04 7.23 2.91
N LEU A 104 27.70 6.10 3.15
CA LEU A 104 27.30 4.81 2.60
C LEU A 104 25.93 4.34 3.12
N VAL A 105 25.64 4.55 4.41
CA VAL A 105 24.32 4.26 4.99
C VAL A 105 23.24 5.12 4.33
N LEU A 106 23.47 6.43 4.22
CA LEU A 106 22.50 7.33 3.59
C LEU A 106 22.24 6.94 2.13
N ARG A 107 23.30 6.73 1.35
CA ARG A 107 23.22 6.41 -0.07
C ARG A 107 22.55 5.06 -0.34
N ASN A 108 22.92 4.01 0.40
CA ASN A 108 22.52 2.65 0.06
C ASN A 108 21.31 2.14 0.85
N LYS A 109 21.01 2.73 2.03
CA LYS A 109 19.90 2.27 2.89
C LYS A 109 18.77 3.28 2.97
N THR A 110 19.08 4.57 3.03
CA THR A 110 18.06 5.61 3.21
C THR A 110 17.48 6.08 1.88
N LEU A 111 18.34 6.44 0.92
CA LEU A 111 17.90 7.00 -0.35
C LEU A 111 16.92 6.10 -1.13
N PRO A 112 17.16 4.78 -1.29
CA PRO A 112 16.23 3.92 -2.02
C PRO A 112 14.85 3.82 -1.36
N VAL A 113 14.81 3.89 -0.02
CA VAL A 113 13.59 3.81 0.76
C VAL A 113 12.73 5.05 0.57
N LEU A 114 13.35 6.23 0.47
CA LEU A 114 12.66 7.49 0.19
C LEU A 114 12.24 7.57 -1.28
N GLN A 115 13.14 7.21 -2.20
CA GLN A 115 12.88 7.19 -3.64
C GLN A 115 11.67 6.33 -4.01
N TYR A 116 11.48 5.20 -3.34
CA TYR A 116 10.30 4.36 -3.57
C TYR A 116 8.98 5.12 -3.39
N VAL A 117 8.86 5.96 -2.36
CA VAL A 117 7.65 6.76 -2.13
C VAL A 117 7.54 7.88 -3.17
N THR A 118 8.66 8.48 -3.58
CA THR A 118 8.66 9.55 -4.60
C THR A 118 8.10 9.13 -5.95
N GLN A 119 8.18 7.83 -6.29
CA GLN A 119 7.64 7.30 -7.55
C GLN A 119 6.10 7.36 -7.60
N VAL A 120 5.44 7.43 -6.44
CA VAL A 120 3.98 7.52 -6.33
C VAL A 120 3.55 8.91 -5.88
N TRP A 121 4.18 9.42 -4.81
CA TRP A 121 3.86 10.71 -4.21
C TRP A 121 5.09 11.61 -4.25
N PRO A 122 5.08 12.71 -5.03
CA PRO A 122 6.19 13.65 -5.00
C PRO A 122 6.34 14.24 -3.59
N VAL A 123 7.55 14.69 -3.26
CA VAL A 123 7.78 15.44 -2.02
C VAL A 123 6.97 16.73 -2.13
N GLN A 124 6.06 16.94 -1.18
CA GLN A 124 5.30 18.18 -1.11
C GLN A 124 6.24 19.32 -0.67
N PRO A 125 6.18 20.49 -1.32
CA PRO A 125 7.05 21.63 -1.03
C PRO A 125 6.83 22.24 0.36
#